data_AF-G0PE32-F1
#
_entry.id   AF-G0PE32-F1
#
_cell.length_a   1.000
_cell.length_b   1.000
_cell.length_c   1.000
_cell.angle_alpha   90.00
_cell.angle_beta   90.00
_cell.angle_gamma   90.00
#
_symmetry.space_group_name_H-M   'P 1'
#
loop_
_entity.id
_entity.type
_entity.pdbx_description
1 polymer ?
#
loop_
_entity_poly.entity_id
_entity_poly.type
_entity_poly.pdbx_seq_one_letter_code
_entity_poly.pdbx_strand_id
1 'polypeptide(L)'
;MFFMVYFNLFVNSIGIIHLNLQHLFVFSTVLYLMGTFARFYMIMVQLKIITDLDTPYLLVSGLLRMQHYGVSLSSILVITVERAFATYYVVDYEAKPRSWVSVFCVFVSLVYTQCYIIPICFFKASLLYIILYAALWAVFAKIFLMGLLRYNMQESERLSWKAENLRKMKNVNYTLSKKFQVEENVKVIKLLDTMSFMLVFLIFFVIIFIVVPRVYLGTDTYSGQVMISLFDINLALGAILIPFICIWQLRKTKDLPYTQRIYCLNKRREERQVNPITVFEDVTKSYFDQFQTSWA
;
A
#
# COMPACT_ATOMS: atom_id res chain seq x y z
N MET A 1 -13.87 11.46 -0.44
CA MET A 1 -13.16 12.25 0.59
C MET A 1 -13.18 11.61 1.97
N PHE A 2 -14.32 11.60 2.68
CA PHE A 2 -14.43 11.07 4.05
C PHE A 2 -13.98 9.62 4.22
N PHE A 3 -14.26 8.76 3.23
CA PHE A 3 -13.91 7.34 3.29
C PHE A 3 -12.39 7.09 3.32
N MET A 4 -11.60 7.84 2.56
CA MET A 4 -10.13 7.74 2.58
C MET A 4 -9.54 8.20 3.92
N VAL A 5 -10.12 9.24 4.51
CA VAL A 5 -9.72 9.71 5.86
C VAL A 5 -10.06 8.64 6.90
N TYR A 6 -11.26 8.06 6.83
CA TYR A 6 -11.65 6.93 7.68
C TYR A 6 -10.72 5.73 7.52
N PHE A 7 -10.32 5.40 6.30
CA PHE A 7 -9.36 4.33 6.03
C PHE A 7 -8.03 4.53 6.77
N ASN A 8 -7.44 5.72 6.72
CA ASN A 8 -6.21 5.98 7.46
C ASN A 8 -6.39 5.87 8.98
N LEU A 9 -7.49 6.40 9.51
CA LEU A 9 -7.80 6.28 10.94
C LEU A 9 -7.94 4.80 11.34
N PHE A 10 -8.63 4.02 10.51
CA PHE A 10 -8.79 2.59 10.71
C PHE A 10 -7.44 1.85 10.69
N VAL A 11 -6.60 2.09 9.69
CA VAL A 11 -5.26 1.48 9.57
C VAL A 11 -4.39 1.83 10.78
N ASN A 12 -4.38 3.10 11.19
CA ASN A 12 -3.61 3.55 12.35
C ASN A 12 -4.13 2.92 13.65
N SER A 13 -5.44 2.70 13.78
CA SER A 13 -6.04 2.09 14.97
C SER A 13 -5.75 0.58 15.12
N ILE A 14 -5.42 -0.10 14.03
CA ILE A 14 -5.28 -1.57 14.01
C ILE A 14 -3.90 -2.03 14.47
N GLY A 15 -2.84 -1.25 14.25
CA GLY A 15 -1.49 -1.58 14.69
C GLY A 15 -0.84 -2.81 14.03
N ILE A 16 -1.45 -3.37 12.98
CA ILE A 16 -0.90 -4.49 12.18
C ILE A 16 0.05 -3.99 11.07
N ILE A 17 -0.03 -2.70 10.73
CA ILE A 17 0.73 -2.13 9.63
C ILE A 17 1.88 -1.30 10.18
N HIS A 18 3.10 -1.57 9.73
CA HIS A 18 4.30 -0.79 10.08
C HIS A 18 4.12 0.70 9.89
N LEU A 19 4.69 1.49 10.79
CA LEU A 19 4.61 2.95 10.81
C LEU A 19 5.01 3.58 9.45
N ASN A 20 6.04 3.06 8.80
CA ASN A 20 6.49 3.53 7.49
C ASN A 20 5.42 3.38 6.41
N LEU A 21 4.69 2.26 6.40
CA LEU A 21 3.60 2.03 5.47
C LEU A 21 2.36 2.89 5.81
N GLN A 22 2.12 3.16 7.10
CA GLN A 22 1.09 4.13 7.51
C GLN A 22 1.39 5.53 6.97
N HIS A 23 2.64 5.99 7.06
CA HIS A 23 3.07 7.27 6.48
C HIS A 23 2.81 7.35 4.97
N LEU A 24 3.00 6.25 4.23
CA LEU A 24 2.69 6.19 2.80
C LEU A 24 1.19 6.31 2.51
N PHE A 25 0.34 5.68 3.32
CA PHE A 25 -1.13 5.82 3.19
C PHE A 25 -1.62 7.23 3.51
N VAL A 26 -1.05 7.86 4.54
CA VAL A 26 -1.32 9.26 4.88
C VAL A 26 -0.92 10.18 3.72
N PHE A 27 0.30 10.00 3.18
CA PHE A 27 0.77 10.77 2.02
C PHE A 27 -0.16 10.62 0.81
N SER A 28 -0.53 9.38 0.47
CA SER A 28 -1.48 9.10 -0.63
C SER A 28 -2.84 9.79 -0.40
N THR A 29 -3.33 9.80 0.84
CA THR A 29 -4.60 10.45 1.18
C THR A 29 -4.53 11.96 1.10
N VAL A 30 -3.43 12.58 1.56
CA VAL A 30 -3.22 14.03 1.42
C VAL A 30 -3.25 14.42 -0.06
N LEU A 31 -2.56 13.67 -0.92
CA LEU A 31 -2.58 13.90 -2.36
C LEU A 31 -3.96 13.68 -2.99
N TYR A 32 -4.71 12.68 -2.54
CA TYR A 32 -6.08 12.46 -2.97
C TYR A 32 -7.00 13.64 -2.59
N LEU A 33 -6.84 14.20 -1.38
CA LEU A 33 -7.57 15.38 -0.95
C LEU A 33 -7.23 16.58 -1.84
N MET A 34 -5.93 16.85 -2.05
CA MET A 34 -5.46 17.91 -2.94
C MET A 34 -5.99 17.74 -4.37
N GLY A 35 -5.94 16.53 -4.93
CA GLY A 35 -6.46 16.22 -6.26
C GLY A 35 -7.99 16.39 -6.36
N THR A 36 -8.73 16.09 -5.29
CA THR A 36 -10.18 16.30 -5.23
C THR A 36 -10.52 17.79 -5.21
N PHE A 37 -9.82 18.60 -4.40
CA PHE A 37 -10.00 20.05 -4.39
C PHE A 37 -9.65 20.68 -5.75
N ALA A 38 -8.55 20.23 -6.38
CA ALA A 38 -8.18 20.66 -7.72
C ALA A 38 -9.27 20.34 -8.76
N ARG A 39 -9.90 19.16 -8.70
CA ARG A 39 -11.00 18.81 -9.61
C ARG A 39 -12.23 19.68 -9.36
N PHE A 40 -12.56 19.95 -8.10
CA PHE A 40 -13.67 20.84 -7.76
C PHE A 40 -13.46 22.25 -8.34
N TYR A 41 -12.25 22.79 -8.23
CA TYR A 41 -11.88 24.06 -8.87
C TYR A 41 -12.02 24.01 -10.39
N MET A 42 -11.51 22.96 -11.04
CA MET A 42 -11.66 22.80 -12.50
C MET A 42 -13.13 22.71 -12.94
N ILE A 43 -14.00 22.09 -12.14
CA ILE A 43 -15.45 22.04 -12.43
C ILE A 43 -16.07 23.44 -12.33
N MET A 44 -15.69 24.25 -11.34
CA MET A 44 -16.17 25.63 -11.23
C MET A 44 -15.78 26.48 -12.46
N VAL A 45 -14.57 26.28 -12.99
CA VAL A 45 -14.14 26.91 -14.25
C VAL A 45 -14.96 26.39 -15.43
N GLN A 46 -15.18 25.07 -15.52
CA GLN A 46 -15.98 24.45 -16.60
C GLN A 46 -17.44 24.94 -16.61
N LEU A 47 -18.03 25.17 -15.44
CA LEU A 47 -19.39 25.72 -15.28
C LEU A 47 -19.46 27.24 -15.54
N LYS A 48 -18.35 27.89 -15.91
CA LYS A 48 -18.23 29.34 -16.11
C LYS A 48 -18.63 30.16 -14.87
N ILE A 49 -18.57 29.57 -13.68
CA ILE A 49 -18.72 30.28 -12.41
C ILE A 49 -17.50 31.17 -12.19
N ILE A 50 -16.32 30.66 -12.55
CA ILE A 50 -15.06 31.40 -12.59
C ILE A 50 -14.75 31.64 -14.06
N THR A 51 -14.82 32.90 -14.49
CA THR A 51 -14.64 33.30 -15.89
C THR A 51 -13.19 33.62 -16.26
N ASP A 52 -12.32 33.81 -15.26
CA ASP A 52 -10.90 34.13 -15.48
C ASP A 52 -10.09 32.87 -15.83
N LEU A 53 -10.02 32.56 -17.13
CA LEU A 53 -9.25 31.44 -17.67
C LEU A 53 -7.72 31.66 -17.62
N ASP A 54 -7.24 32.90 -17.59
CA ASP A 54 -5.81 33.25 -17.57
C ASP A 54 -5.15 33.12 -16.18
N THR A 55 -5.76 32.33 -15.29
CA THR A 55 -5.25 32.18 -13.93
C THR A 55 -4.21 31.06 -13.82
N PRO A 56 -3.05 31.30 -13.17
CA PRO A 56 -2.07 30.24 -12.88
C PRO A 56 -2.68 29.09 -12.04
N TYR A 57 -3.81 29.35 -11.39
CA TYR A 57 -4.58 28.39 -10.59
C TYR A 57 -5.15 27.23 -11.41
N LEU A 58 -5.53 27.44 -12.68
CA LEU A 58 -6.00 26.35 -13.55
C LEU A 58 -4.85 25.38 -13.87
N LEU A 59 -3.66 25.91 -14.17
CA LEU A 59 -2.46 25.11 -14.41
C LEU A 59 -2.06 24.33 -13.16
N VAL A 60 -2.02 24.98 -11.98
CA VAL A 60 -1.71 24.33 -10.71
C VAL A 60 -2.71 23.22 -10.39
N SER A 61 -4.00 23.45 -10.63
CA SER A 61 -5.03 22.43 -10.42
C SER A 61 -4.85 21.22 -11.35
N GLY A 62 -4.52 21.46 -12.63
CA GLY A 62 -4.18 20.40 -13.57
C GLY A 62 -2.97 19.58 -13.13
N LEU A 63 -1.90 20.25 -12.69
CA LEU A 63 -0.68 19.60 -12.19
C LEU A 63 -0.93 18.78 -10.92
N LEU A 64 -1.66 19.31 -9.94
CA LEU A 64 -2.02 18.58 -8.72
C LEU A 64 -2.82 17.31 -9.01
N ARG A 65 -3.75 17.41 -9.96
CA ARG A 65 -4.57 16.27 -10.40
C ARG A 65 -3.71 15.19 -11.08
N MET A 66 -2.83 15.60 -11.99
CA MET A 66 -1.89 14.68 -12.64
C MET A 66 -0.92 14.05 -11.63
N GLN A 67 -0.46 14.83 -10.66
CA GLN A 67 0.42 14.36 -9.58
C GLN A 67 -0.24 13.25 -8.76
N HIS A 68 -1.49 13.46 -8.34
CA HIS A 68 -2.27 12.44 -7.66
C HIS A 68 -2.39 11.14 -8.49
N TYR A 69 -2.56 11.25 -9.81
CA TYR A 69 -2.64 10.08 -10.69
C TYR A 69 -1.34 9.33 -10.83
N GLY A 70 -0.23 10.02 -11.03
CA GLY A 70 1.08 9.36 -11.13
C GLY A 70 1.48 8.70 -9.82
N VAL A 71 1.18 9.33 -8.67
CA VAL A 71 1.45 8.72 -7.36
C VAL A 71 0.60 7.46 -7.16
N SER A 72 -0.68 7.51 -7.53
CA SER A 72 -1.58 6.34 -7.48
C SER A 72 -1.05 5.18 -8.34
N LEU A 73 -0.53 5.47 -9.53
CA LEU A 73 0.09 4.48 -10.42
C LEU A 73 1.35 3.85 -9.81
N SER A 74 2.16 4.67 -9.13
CA SER A 74 3.40 4.22 -8.46
C SER A 74 3.18 3.48 -7.14
N SER A 75 1.96 3.50 -6.60
CA SER A 75 1.68 3.09 -5.22
C SER A 75 2.09 1.64 -4.93
N ILE A 76 1.81 0.69 -5.82
CA ILE A 76 2.22 -0.72 -5.65
C ILE A 76 3.74 -0.82 -5.54
N LEU A 77 4.47 -0.16 -6.44
CA LEU A 77 5.93 -0.23 -6.48
C LEU A 77 6.52 0.28 -5.18
N VAL A 78 6.05 1.44 -4.71
CA VAL A 78 6.56 2.10 -3.51
C VAL A 78 6.26 1.27 -2.25
N ILE A 79 5.07 0.68 -2.17
CA ILE A 79 4.71 -0.22 -1.07
C ILE A 79 5.55 -1.50 -1.13
N THR A 80 5.76 -2.07 -2.33
CA THR A 80 6.60 -3.25 -2.53
C THR A 80 8.05 -3.00 -2.09
N VAL A 81 8.62 -1.83 -2.38
CA VAL A 81 9.95 -1.42 -1.91
C VAL A 81 9.99 -1.32 -0.39
N GLU A 82 8.98 -0.70 0.23
CA GLU A 82 8.89 -0.61 1.68
C GLU A 82 8.79 -2.01 2.33
N ARG A 83 8.02 -2.93 1.75
CA ARG A 83 7.94 -4.33 2.19
C ARG A 83 9.26 -5.08 2.01
N ALA A 84 10.05 -4.73 0.99
CA ALA A 84 11.38 -5.30 0.79
C ALA A 84 12.32 -4.91 1.96
N PHE A 85 12.29 -3.64 2.37
CA PHE A 85 13.04 -3.17 3.54
C PHE A 85 12.55 -3.82 4.84
N ALA A 86 11.24 -3.96 5.02
CA ALA A 86 10.68 -4.66 6.18
C ALA A 86 11.08 -6.14 6.24
N THR A 87 11.24 -6.79 5.07
CA THR A 87 11.73 -8.17 4.97
C THR A 87 13.24 -8.26 5.26
N TYR A 88 14.02 -7.32 4.72
CA TYR A 88 15.48 -7.31 4.92
C TYR A 88 15.86 -7.01 6.38
N TYR A 89 15.20 -6.03 7.00
CA TYR A 89 15.41 -5.64 8.40
C TYR A 89 14.46 -6.34 9.37
N VAL A 90 14.00 -7.56 9.04
CA VAL A 90 12.91 -8.21 9.79
C VAL A 90 13.12 -8.20 11.30
N VAL A 91 14.34 -8.45 11.78
CA VAL A 91 14.68 -8.60 13.21
C VAL A 91 14.48 -7.31 14.02
N ASP A 92 14.83 -6.16 13.45
CA ASP A 92 14.89 -4.90 14.19
C ASP A 92 14.11 -3.77 13.51
N TYR A 93 13.26 -4.06 12.51
CA TYR A 93 12.54 -3.07 11.70
C TYR A 93 11.76 -2.07 12.55
N GLU A 94 11.00 -2.56 13.53
CA GLU A 94 10.19 -1.76 14.45
C GLU A 94 10.99 -1.16 15.60
N ALA A 95 12.11 -1.78 15.98
CA ALA A 95 12.90 -1.37 17.14
C ALA A 95 13.70 -0.09 16.89
N LYS A 96 14.05 0.21 15.63
CA LYS A 96 14.75 1.44 15.25
C LYS A 96 13.84 2.32 14.39
N PRO A 97 13.72 3.62 14.70
CA PRO A 97 12.95 4.54 13.86
C PRO A 97 13.65 4.69 12.50
N ARG A 98 13.09 4.03 11.48
CA ARG A 98 13.57 4.08 10.09
C ARG A 98 12.65 4.94 9.23
N SER A 99 12.30 6.12 9.71
CA SER A 99 11.46 7.07 8.97
C SER A 99 12.07 7.47 7.60
N TRP A 100 13.38 7.35 7.45
CA TRP A 100 14.05 7.55 6.16
C TRP A 100 13.51 6.61 5.06
N VAL A 101 12.99 5.42 5.39
CA VAL A 101 12.43 4.48 4.41
C VAL A 101 11.16 5.05 3.79
N SER A 102 10.26 5.63 4.60
CA SER A 102 9.04 6.24 4.07
C SER A 102 9.36 7.48 3.23
N VAL A 103 10.33 8.31 3.67
CA VAL A 103 10.81 9.47 2.91
C VAL A 103 11.41 9.05 1.57
N PHE A 104 12.24 8.00 1.55
CA PHE A 104 12.81 7.42 0.34
C PHE A 104 11.73 6.92 -0.61
N CYS A 105 10.75 6.17 -0.08
CA CYS A 105 9.60 5.69 -0.83
C CYS A 105 8.76 6.83 -1.44
N VAL A 106 8.50 7.90 -0.69
CA VAL A 106 7.84 9.10 -1.22
C VAL A 106 8.67 9.76 -2.32
N PHE A 107 9.97 9.91 -2.12
CA PHE A 107 10.85 10.48 -3.14
C PHE A 107 10.84 9.68 -4.44
N VAL A 108 10.95 8.35 -4.36
CA VAL A 108 10.84 7.45 -5.52
C VAL A 108 9.49 7.61 -6.22
N SER A 109 8.39 7.69 -5.45
CA SER A 109 7.05 7.93 -5.99
C SER A 109 6.95 9.24 -6.76
N LEU A 110 7.51 10.32 -6.21
CA LEU A 110 7.51 11.64 -6.84
C LEU A 110 8.34 11.65 -8.13
N VAL A 111 9.56 11.12 -8.10
CA VAL A 111 10.44 11.03 -9.28
C VAL A 111 9.78 10.20 -10.38
N TYR A 112 9.24 9.03 -10.04
CA TYR A 112 8.47 8.19 -10.95
C TYR A 112 7.34 8.96 -11.62
N THR A 113 6.61 9.73 -10.82
CA THR A 113 5.47 10.51 -11.27
C THR A 113 5.91 11.63 -12.22
N GLN A 114 7.00 12.33 -11.94
CA GLN A 114 7.52 13.37 -12.83
C GLN A 114 7.98 12.80 -14.17
N CYS A 115 8.66 11.65 -14.15
CA CYS A 115 9.06 10.96 -15.38
C CYS A 115 7.86 10.59 -16.25
N TYR A 116 6.68 10.36 -15.67
CA TYR A 116 5.44 10.09 -16.40
C TYR A 116 4.74 11.37 -16.88
N ILE A 117 4.59 12.37 -16.00
CA ILE A 117 3.79 13.59 -16.27
C ILE A 117 4.50 14.51 -17.26
N ILE A 118 5.80 14.76 -17.09
CA ILE A 118 6.53 15.76 -17.89
C ILE A 118 6.45 15.45 -19.40
N PRO A 119 6.73 14.20 -19.85
CA PRO A 119 6.61 13.86 -21.27
C PRO A 119 5.19 13.99 -21.82
N ILE A 120 4.18 13.63 -21.02
CA ILE A 120 2.77 13.67 -21.43
C ILE A 120 2.31 15.13 -21.59
N CYS A 121 2.58 15.97 -20.59
CA CYS A 121 2.07 17.35 -20.53
C CYS A 121 2.85 18.31 -21.44
N PHE A 122 4.18 18.22 -21.51
CA PHE A 122 5.01 19.21 -22.20
C PHE A 122 5.55 18.73 -23.54
N PHE A 123 5.83 17.44 -23.70
CA PHE A 123 6.48 16.88 -24.88
C PHE A 123 5.54 16.08 -25.80
N LYS A 124 4.23 16.11 -25.53
CA LYS A 124 3.20 15.39 -26.28
C LYS A 124 3.57 13.92 -26.50
N ALA A 125 3.98 13.23 -25.43
CA ALA A 125 4.40 11.84 -25.51
C ALA A 125 3.42 10.95 -26.29
N SER A 126 3.99 10.02 -27.05
CA SER A 126 3.25 9.05 -27.86
C SER A 126 2.41 8.14 -26.95
N LEU A 127 1.31 7.61 -27.47
CA LEU A 127 0.49 6.64 -26.74
C LEU A 127 1.29 5.39 -26.36
N LEU A 128 2.21 4.97 -27.23
CA LEU A 128 3.10 3.84 -26.98
C LEU A 128 3.97 4.09 -25.74
N TYR A 129 4.51 5.31 -25.56
CA TYR A 129 5.26 5.66 -24.35
C TYR A 129 4.41 5.49 -23.08
N ILE A 130 3.18 6.01 -23.10
CA ILE A 130 2.26 5.96 -21.95
C ILE A 130 1.96 4.50 -21.55
N ILE A 131 1.63 3.67 -22.55
CA ILE A 131 1.28 2.27 -22.34
C ILE A 131 2.49 1.47 -21.86
N LEU A 132 3.64 1.60 -22.53
CA LEU A 132 4.85 0.87 -22.14
C LEU A 132 5.32 1.28 -20.75
N TYR A 133 5.31 2.57 -20.43
CA TYR A 133 5.71 3.03 -19.10
C TYR A 133 4.80 2.43 -18.02
N ALA A 134 3.48 2.57 -18.15
CA ALA A 134 2.55 2.02 -17.16
C ALA A 134 2.66 0.48 -17.05
N ALA A 135 2.73 -0.23 -18.18
CA ALA A 135 2.77 -1.69 -18.21
C ALA A 135 4.08 -2.26 -17.66
N LEU A 136 5.24 -1.75 -18.09
CA LEU A 136 6.55 -2.24 -17.64
C LEU A 136 6.68 -2.15 -16.12
N TRP A 137 6.26 -1.02 -15.55
CA TRP A 137 6.34 -0.79 -14.12
C TRP A 137 5.34 -1.62 -13.31
N ALA A 138 4.10 -1.76 -13.80
CA ALA A 138 3.11 -2.63 -13.16
C ALA A 138 3.58 -4.09 -13.14
N VAL A 139 4.12 -4.59 -14.26
CA VAL A 139 4.66 -5.95 -14.38
C VAL A 139 5.86 -6.12 -13.46
N PHE A 140 6.81 -5.18 -13.47
CA PHE A 140 7.98 -5.21 -12.58
C PHE A 140 7.58 -5.27 -11.11
N ALA A 141 6.67 -4.39 -10.67
CA ALA A 141 6.19 -4.36 -9.30
C ALA A 141 5.49 -5.66 -8.89
N LYS A 142 4.70 -6.26 -9.79
CA LYS A 142 4.04 -7.56 -9.55
C LYS A 142 5.03 -8.71 -9.42
N ILE A 143 6.00 -8.81 -10.34
CA ILE A 143 7.03 -9.86 -10.29
C ILE A 143 7.80 -9.77 -8.98
N PHE A 144 8.21 -8.56 -8.59
CA PHE A 144 8.95 -8.36 -7.35
C PHE A 144 8.11 -8.68 -6.11
N LEU A 145 6.84 -8.27 -6.08
CA LEU A 145 5.91 -8.60 -4.98
C LEU A 145 5.73 -10.12 -4.84
N MET A 146 5.55 -10.84 -5.95
CA MET A 146 5.45 -12.31 -5.94
C MET A 146 6.75 -12.97 -5.46
N GLY A 147 7.90 -12.47 -5.90
CA GLY A 147 9.21 -12.94 -5.43
C GLY A 147 9.35 -12.76 -3.92
N LEU A 148 8.96 -11.59 -3.40
CA LEU A 148 8.98 -11.29 -1.97
C LEU A 148 8.01 -12.18 -1.18
N LEU A 149 6.84 -12.47 -1.72
CA LEU A 149 5.87 -13.39 -1.12
C LEU A 149 6.46 -14.80 -0.98
N ARG A 150 7.03 -15.34 -2.06
CA ARG A 150 7.64 -16.67 -2.07
C ARG A 150 8.79 -16.75 -1.09
N TYR A 151 9.65 -15.73 -1.05
CA TYR A 151 10.76 -15.66 -0.10
C TYR A 151 10.27 -15.68 1.36
N ASN A 152 9.29 -14.84 1.71
CA ASN A 152 8.76 -14.79 3.07
C ASN A 152 8.02 -16.08 3.46
N MET A 153 7.33 -16.74 2.53
CA MET A 153 6.72 -18.05 2.76
C MET A 153 7.78 -19.12 3.08
N GLN A 154 8.83 -19.21 2.26
CA GLN A 154 9.92 -20.17 2.47
C GLN A 154 10.64 -19.93 3.80
N GLU A 155 10.91 -18.67 4.15
CA GLU A 155 11.53 -18.35 5.45
C GLU A 155 10.58 -18.66 6.62
N SER A 156 9.27 -18.47 6.47
CA SER A 156 8.27 -18.87 7.48
C SER A 156 8.25 -20.38 7.71
N GLU A 157 8.24 -21.17 6.63
CA GLU A 157 8.31 -22.64 6.70
C GLU A 157 9.61 -23.11 7.33
N ARG A 158 10.74 -22.53 6.91
CA ARG A 158 12.07 -22.82 7.47
C ARG A 158 12.15 -22.52 8.97
N LEU A 159 11.56 -21.40 9.41
CA LEU A 159 11.50 -21.04 10.83
C LEU A 159 10.56 -21.97 11.61
N SER A 160 9.47 -22.43 11.00
CA SER A 160 8.55 -23.39 11.63
C SER A 160 9.18 -24.77 11.79
N TRP A 161 9.85 -25.28 10.76
CA TRP A 161 10.61 -26.53 10.82
C TRP A 161 11.75 -26.46 11.85
N LYS A 162 12.45 -25.32 11.95
CA LYS A 162 13.46 -25.08 12.99
C LYS A 162 12.84 -25.06 14.38
N ALA A 163 11.66 -24.48 14.54
CA ALA A 163 10.97 -24.42 15.83
C ALA A 163 10.60 -25.82 16.35
N GLU A 164 10.14 -26.70 15.45
CA GLU A 164 9.81 -28.08 15.78
C GLU A 164 11.06 -28.92 16.13
N ASN A 165 12.19 -28.63 15.45
CA ASN A 165 13.46 -29.34 15.65
C ASN A 165 14.40 -28.69 16.67
N LEU A 166 13.97 -27.66 17.40
CA LEU A 166 14.76 -26.93 18.41
C LEU A 166 15.35 -27.86 19.49
N ARG A 167 14.69 -28.99 19.79
CA ARG A 167 15.22 -30.02 20.71
C ARG A 167 16.53 -30.66 20.23
N LYS A 168 16.87 -30.59 18.94
CA LYS A 168 18.05 -31.23 18.35
C LYS A 168 19.16 -30.26 17.93
N MET A 169 18.91 -28.96 17.83
CA MET A 169 19.90 -27.99 17.33
C MET A 169 20.12 -26.81 18.28
N LYS A 170 21.22 -26.88 19.06
CA LYS A 170 21.62 -25.85 20.06
C LYS A 170 22.14 -24.53 19.47
N ASN A 171 22.40 -24.45 18.16
CA ASN A 171 23.17 -23.34 17.53
C ASN A 171 22.35 -22.46 16.57
N VAL A 172 21.02 -22.35 16.73
CA VAL A 172 20.20 -21.59 15.78
C VAL A 172 19.75 -20.28 16.40
N ASN A 173 20.04 -19.16 15.73
CA ASN A 173 19.47 -17.83 15.98
C ASN A 173 17.96 -17.80 15.62
N TYR A 174 17.18 -18.63 16.31
CA TYR A 174 15.74 -18.62 16.26
C TYR A 174 15.24 -17.73 17.39
N THR A 175 14.56 -16.65 17.03
CA THR A 175 13.83 -15.81 17.98
C THR A 175 12.36 -15.84 17.62
N LEU A 176 11.50 -16.05 18.61
CA LEU A 176 10.05 -16.04 18.45
C LEU A 176 9.56 -14.76 17.74
N SER A 177 10.15 -13.61 18.09
CA SER A 177 9.87 -12.31 17.46
C SER A 177 10.08 -12.31 15.94
N LYS A 178 11.22 -12.85 15.47
CA LYS A 178 11.50 -12.98 14.02
C LYS A 178 10.44 -13.81 13.30
N LYS A 179 9.97 -14.92 13.88
CA LYS A 179 8.91 -15.74 13.26
C LYS A 179 7.61 -14.96 13.13
N PHE A 180 7.19 -14.26 14.18
CA PHE A 180 5.99 -13.43 14.15
C PHE A 180 6.08 -12.33 13.07
N GLN A 181 7.20 -11.64 12.97
CA GLN A 181 7.40 -10.58 11.97
C GLN A 181 7.37 -11.11 10.53
N VAL A 182 7.95 -12.30 10.27
CA VAL A 182 7.88 -12.93 8.94
C VAL A 182 6.43 -13.33 8.60
N GLU A 183 5.70 -13.95 9.53
CA GLU A 183 4.30 -14.34 9.29
C GLU A 183 3.38 -13.14 9.06
N GLU A 184 3.61 -12.04 9.78
CA GLU A 184 2.92 -10.78 9.56
C GLU A 184 3.21 -10.22 8.17
N ASN A 185 4.49 -10.18 7.76
CA ASN A 185 4.88 -9.74 6.42
C ASN A 185 4.22 -10.60 5.33
N VAL A 186 4.11 -11.93 5.49
CA VAL A 186 3.37 -12.80 4.55
C VAL A 186 1.91 -12.38 4.44
N LYS A 187 1.23 -12.12 5.56
CA LYS A 187 -0.19 -11.70 5.57
C LYS A 187 -0.37 -10.35 4.86
N VAL A 188 0.49 -9.38 5.16
CA VAL A 188 0.44 -8.05 4.53
C VAL A 188 0.76 -8.15 3.04
N ILE A 189 1.74 -8.95 2.62
CA ILE A 189 2.05 -9.13 1.19
C ILE A 189 0.90 -9.81 0.45
N LYS A 190 0.20 -10.79 1.04
CA LYS A 190 -1.02 -11.39 0.44
C LYS A 190 -2.15 -10.37 0.27
N LEU A 191 -2.33 -9.48 1.26
CA LEU A 191 -3.26 -8.37 1.16
C LEU A 191 -2.89 -7.45 -0.01
N LEU A 192 -1.61 -7.07 -0.11
CA LEU A 192 -1.10 -6.24 -1.19
C LEU A 192 -1.21 -6.91 -2.57
N ASP A 193 -1.04 -8.23 -2.63
CA ASP A 193 -1.21 -9.00 -3.86
C ASP A 193 -2.66 -8.91 -4.37
N THR A 194 -3.63 -9.01 -3.47
CA THR A 194 -5.05 -8.80 -3.78
C THR A 194 -5.32 -7.36 -4.25
N MET A 195 -4.77 -6.36 -3.55
CA MET A 195 -4.92 -4.94 -3.93
C MET A 195 -4.31 -4.66 -5.31
N SER A 196 -3.14 -5.23 -5.60
CA SER A 196 -2.43 -5.03 -6.86
C SER A 196 -3.22 -5.53 -8.07
N PHE A 197 -3.98 -6.62 -7.93
CA PHE A 197 -4.86 -7.11 -8.99
C PHE A 197 -5.96 -6.10 -9.34
N MET A 198 -6.61 -5.53 -8.33
CA MET A 198 -7.62 -4.48 -8.52
C MET A 198 -7.04 -3.23 -9.19
N LEU A 199 -5.83 -2.84 -8.80
CA LEU A 199 -5.18 -1.66 -9.34
C LEU A 199 -4.76 -1.86 -10.80
N VAL A 200 -4.29 -3.06 -11.19
CA VAL A 200 -4.04 -3.41 -12.60
C VAL A 200 -5.32 -3.31 -13.43
N PHE A 201 -6.45 -3.80 -12.91
CA PHE A 201 -7.75 -3.68 -13.58
C PHE A 201 -8.18 -2.22 -13.76
N LEU A 202 -7.98 -1.38 -12.75
CA LEU A 202 -8.25 0.07 -12.83
C LEU A 202 -7.36 0.77 -13.86
N ILE A 203 -6.06 0.44 -13.91
CA ILE A 203 -5.11 0.97 -14.91
C ILE A 203 -5.55 0.60 -16.32
N PHE A 204 -5.99 -0.65 -16.53
CA PHE A 204 -6.45 -1.11 -17.84
C PHE A 204 -7.59 -0.22 -18.39
N PHE A 205 -8.60 0.08 -17.56
CA PHE A 205 -9.66 1.01 -17.96
C PHE A 205 -9.17 2.44 -18.15
N VAL A 206 -8.24 2.91 -17.32
CA VAL A 206 -7.62 4.23 -17.51
C VAL A 206 -6.97 4.33 -18.89
N ILE A 207 -6.22 3.31 -19.32
CA ILE A 207 -5.59 3.28 -20.64
C ILE A 207 -6.66 3.35 -21.74
N ILE A 208 -7.74 2.57 -21.64
CA ILE A 208 -8.84 2.61 -22.61
C ILE A 208 -9.45 4.00 -22.68
N PHE A 209 -9.77 4.61 -21.54
CA PHE A 209 -10.41 5.93 -21.50
C PHE A 209 -9.49 7.07 -21.99
N ILE A 210 -8.17 6.88 -22.00
CA ILE A 210 -7.22 7.85 -22.56
C ILE A 210 -6.98 7.58 -24.06
N VAL A 211 -6.82 6.32 -24.46
CA VAL A 211 -6.47 5.92 -25.83
C VAL A 211 -7.64 6.15 -26.78
N VAL A 212 -8.84 5.70 -26.41
CA VAL A 212 -10.00 5.73 -27.31
C VAL A 212 -10.37 7.17 -27.73
N PRO A 213 -10.42 8.17 -26.82
CA PRO A 213 -10.66 9.55 -27.23
C PRO A 213 -9.55 10.14 -28.09
N ARG A 214 -8.29 9.80 -27.79
CA ARG A 214 -7.14 10.38 -28.48
C ARG A 214 -6.96 9.85 -29.90
N VAL A 215 -7.34 8.59 -30.15
CA VAL A 215 -7.16 7.94 -31.46
C VAL A 215 -8.42 8.01 -32.32
N TYR A 216 -9.60 7.77 -31.74
CA TYR A 216 -10.80 7.50 -32.53
C TYR A 216 -11.86 8.60 -32.46
N LEU A 217 -12.03 9.27 -31.32
CA LEU A 217 -13.17 10.17 -31.10
C LEU A 217 -12.82 11.66 -31.16
N GLY A 218 -11.54 12.04 -31.00
CA GLY A 218 -11.14 13.43 -30.77
C GLY A 218 -11.51 13.89 -29.36
N THR A 219 -10.65 14.67 -28.72
CA THR A 219 -10.84 15.13 -27.33
C THR A 219 -11.96 16.15 -27.16
N ASP A 220 -12.26 16.89 -28.23
CA ASP A 220 -13.21 18.01 -28.20
C ASP A 220 -14.64 17.59 -28.58
N THR A 221 -14.82 16.34 -29.01
CA THR A 221 -16.16 15.82 -29.34
C THR A 221 -16.93 15.43 -28.08
N TYR A 222 -18.26 15.40 -28.18
CA TYR A 222 -19.14 14.96 -27.10
C TYR A 222 -18.75 13.56 -26.60
N SER A 223 -18.46 12.63 -27.51
CA SER A 223 -18.01 11.28 -27.17
C SER A 223 -16.66 11.27 -26.44
N GLY A 224 -15.73 12.16 -26.81
CA GLY A 224 -14.47 12.34 -26.09
C GLY A 224 -14.67 12.85 -24.65
N GLN A 225 -15.57 13.81 -24.45
CA GLN A 225 -15.91 14.34 -23.12
C GLN A 225 -16.59 13.30 -22.22
N VAL A 226 -17.46 12.45 -22.79
CA VAL A 226 -18.07 11.31 -22.06
C VAL A 226 -16.98 10.36 -21.56
N MET A 227 -15.99 10.02 -22.40
CA MET A 227 -14.90 9.13 -22.01
C MET A 227 -13.99 9.72 -20.93
N ILE A 228 -13.73 11.03 -20.96
CA ILE A 228 -13.01 11.73 -19.88
C ILE A 228 -13.82 11.68 -18.57
N SER A 229 -15.14 11.75 -18.65
CA SER A 229 -16.02 11.62 -17.48
C SER A 229 -16.03 10.19 -16.91
N LEU A 230 -16.01 9.17 -17.78
CA LEU A 230 -15.87 7.77 -17.37
C LEU A 230 -14.51 7.50 -16.71
N PHE A 231 -13.44 8.13 -17.20
CA PHE A 231 -12.13 8.10 -16.54
C PHE A 231 -12.20 8.66 -15.11
N ASP A 232 -12.88 9.79 -14.91
CA ASP A 232 -13.08 10.38 -13.58
C ASP A 232 -13.86 9.46 -12.62
N ILE A 233 -14.92 8.84 -13.12
CA ILE A 233 -15.73 7.88 -12.34
C ILE A 233 -14.88 6.66 -11.97
N ASN A 234 -14.10 6.11 -12.90
CA ASN A 234 -13.24 4.96 -12.64
C ASN A 234 -12.20 5.25 -11.54
N LEU A 235 -11.64 6.46 -11.54
CA LEU A 235 -10.73 6.90 -10.48
C LEU A 235 -11.43 7.06 -9.13
N ALA A 236 -12.61 7.66 -9.12
CA ALA A 236 -13.41 7.79 -7.91
C ALA A 236 -13.79 6.42 -7.33
N LEU A 237 -14.15 5.47 -8.19
CA LEU A 237 -14.39 4.07 -7.82
C LEU A 237 -13.13 3.43 -7.25
N GLY A 238 -11.97 3.61 -7.87
CA GLY A 238 -10.70 3.10 -7.35
C GLY A 238 -10.39 3.61 -5.94
N ALA A 239 -10.64 4.90 -5.69
CA ALA A 239 -10.44 5.52 -4.38
C ALA A 239 -11.43 5.02 -3.30
N ILE A 240 -12.50 4.33 -3.67
CA ILE A 240 -13.46 3.73 -2.74
C ILE A 240 -13.21 2.22 -2.62
N LEU A 241 -13.03 1.51 -3.74
CA LEU A 241 -12.89 0.06 -3.78
C LEU A 241 -11.60 -0.41 -3.13
N ILE A 242 -10.46 0.25 -3.39
CA ILE A 242 -9.16 -0.17 -2.84
C ILE A 242 -9.18 -0.11 -1.30
N PRO A 243 -9.52 1.03 -0.67
CA PRO A 243 -9.56 1.08 0.80
C PRO A 243 -10.67 0.19 1.38
N PHE A 244 -11.80 0.01 0.70
CA PHE A 244 -12.88 -0.86 1.15
C PHE A 244 -12.44 -2.33 1.23
N ILE A 245 -11.84 -2.86 0.17
CA ILE A 245 -11.33 -4.23 0.18
C ILE A 245 -10.19 -4.36 1.17
N CYS A 246 -9.33 -3.34 1.31
CA CYS A 246 -8.27 -3.33 2.32
C CYS A 246 -8.84 -3.45 3.74
N ILE A 247 -9.86 -2.63 4.08
CA ILE A 247 -10.55 -2.69 5.38
C ILE A 247 -11.18 -4.07 5.59
N TRP A 248 -11.90 -4.59 4.58
CA TRP A 248 -12.53 -5.90 4.67
C TRP A 248 -11.49 -6.98 5.00
N GLN A 249 -10.41 -7.05 4.22
CA GLN A 249 -9.38 -8.06 4.38
C GLN A 249 -8.61 -7.90 5.71
N LEU A 250 -8.39 -6.65 6.15
CA LEU A 250 -7.82 -6.36 7.47
C LEU A 250 -8.76 -6.77 8.61
N ARG A 251 -10.08 -6.62 8.47
CA ARG A 251 -11.05 -7.13 9.47
C ARG A 251 -11.05 -8.64 9.52
N LYS A 252 -11.10 -9.30 8.36
CA LYS A 252 -11.02 -10.76 8.25
C LYS A 252 -9.74 -11.32 8.89
N THR A 253 -8.64 -10.58 8.83
CA THR A 253 -7.38 -10.95 9.49
C THR A 253 -7.32 -10.57 10.97
N LYS A 254 -8.11 -9.59 11.41
CA LYS A 254 -8.25 -9.16 12.81
C LYS A 254 -9.20 -10.03 13.64
N ASP A 255 -10.20 -10.66 13.03
CA ASP A 255 -11.12 -11.60 13.71
C ASP A 255 -10.43 -12.92 14.17
N LEU A 256 -9.09 -12.97 14.10
CA LEU A 256 -8.25 -13.94 14.82
C LEU A 256 -7.86 -13.36 16.20
N PRO A 257 -8.12 -14.08 17.32
CA PRO A 257 -8.27 -13.53 18.68
C PRO A 257 -7.00 -12.99 19.36
N TYR A 258 -5.91 -12.73 18.64
CA TYR A 258 -4.58 -12.62 19.23
C TYR A 258 -3.97 -11.21 19.29
N THR A 259 -4.42 -10.25 18.49
CA THR A 259 -3.78 -8.92 18.44
C THR A 259 -4.14 -8.04 19.64
N GLN A 260 -5.33 -8.18 20.21
CA GLN A 260 -5.75 -7.39 21.38
C GLN A 260 -5.09 -7.85 22.69
N ARG A 261 -4.74 -9.14 22.81
CA ARG A 261 -4.05 -9.67 24.00
C ARG A 261 -2.58 -9.27 24.07
N ILE A 262 -1.89 -9.12 22.93
CA ILE A 262 -0.46 -8.80 22.91
C ILE A 262 -0.19 -7.36 23.41
N TYR A 263 -1.08 -6.40 23.09
CA TYR A 263 -0.93 -5.02 23.60
C TYR A 263 -1.10 -4.95 25.13
N CYS A 264 -2.08 -5.67 25.69
CA CYS A 264 -2.27 -5.75 27.14
C CYS A 264 -1.16 -6.55 27.85
N LEU A 265 -0.59 -7.56 27.17
CA LEU A 265 0.51 -8.36 27.72
C LEU A 265 1.84 -7.60 27.70
N ASN A 266 2.11 -6.79 26.68
CA ASN A 266 3.30 -5.91 26.67
C ASN A 266 3.23 -4.86 27.78
N LYS A 267 2.04 -4.29 28.06
CA LYS A 267 1.85 -3.40 29.21
C LYS A 267 2.07 -4.09 30.56
N ARG A 268 1.74 -5.39 30.68
CA ARG A 268 2.00 -6.20 31.88
C ARG A 268 3.43 -6.70 32.02
N ARG A 269 4.19 -6.76 30.91
CA ARG A 269 5.58 -7.23 30.87
C ARG A 269 6.57 -6.19 31.35
N GLU A 270 6.26 -4.90 31.16
CA GLU A 270 7.02 -3.79 31.75
C GLU A 270 6.92 -3.76 33.29
N GLU A 271 5.83 -4.29 33.87
CA GLU A 271 5.62 -4.34 35.33
C GLU A 271 6.25 -5.54 36.05
N ARG A 272 6.76 -6.56 35.34
CA ARG A 272 7.38 -7.75 35.96
C ARG A 272 8.80 -7.98 35.47
N GLN A 273 9.73 -7.20 36.01
CA GLN A 273 11.13 -7.62 36.14
C GLN A 273 11.24 -8.66 37.27
N VAL A 274 10.97 -9.95 36.98
CA VAL A 274 11.38 -11.05 37.86
C VAL A 274 11.82 -12.25 37.00
N ASN A 275 13.12 -12.56 37.12
CA ASN A 275 13.92 -13.74 36.75
C ASN A 275 13.59 -14.53 35.44
N PRO A 276 14.54 -14.66 34.48
CA PRO A 276 14.18 -14.82 33.07
C PRO A 276 14.12 -16.26 32.52
N ILE A 277 14.62 -17.28 33.23
CA ILE A 277 15.11 -18.48 32.53
C ILE A 277 14.20 -19.71 32.69
N THR A 278 13.50 -19.89 33.81
CA THR A 278 12.69 -21.10 34.05
C THR A 278 11.20 -20.91 33.76
N VAL A 279 10.67 -19.69 33.89
CA VAL A 279 9.24 -19.39 33.63
C VAL A 279 8.93 -19.33 32.13
N PHE A 280 9.94 -19.05 31.28
CA PHE A 280 9.73 -18.84 29.85
C PHE A 280 9.39 -20.15 29.11
N GLU A 281 9.96 -21.28 29.50
CA GLU A 281 9.69 -22.57 28.85
C GLU A 281 8.29 -23.11 29.19
N ASP A 282 7.87 -23.05 30.45
CA ASP A 282 6.56 -23.55 30.88
C ASP A 282 5.39 -22.69 30.36
N VAL A 283 5.56 -21.36 30.31
CA VAL A 283 4.54 -20.48 29.74
C VAL A 283 4.45 -20.68 28.23
N THR A 284 5.58 -20.84 27.53
CA THR A 284 5.57 -21.07 26.07
C THR A 284 4.87 -22.39 25.73
N LYS A 285 5.13 -23.45 26.49
CA LYS A 285 4.51 -24.76 26.29
C LYS A 285 3.00 -24.75 26.57
N SER A 286 2.58 -24.09 27.65
CA SER A 286 1.16 -23.89 27.96
C SER A 286 0.45 -23.02 26.92
N TYR A 287 1.14 -22.05 26.32
CA TYR A 287 0.63 -21.25 25.20
C TYR A 287 0.45 -22.10 23.93
N PHE A 288 1.37 -23.02 23.65
CA PHE A 288 1.28 -23.92 22.49
C PHE A 288 0.20 -25.00 22.65
N ASP A 289 0.07 -25.61 23.83
CA ASP A 289 -0.97 -26.62 24.09
C ASP A 289 -2.38 -26.01 24.03
N GLN A 290 -2.55 -24.78 24.53
CA GLN A 290 -3.81 -24.02 24.39
C GLN A 290 -4.07 -23.54 22.96
N PHE A 291 -3.01 -23.26 22.19
CA PHE A 291 -3.13 -22.94 20.78
C PHE A 291 -3.60 -24.17 20.01
N GLN A 292 -2.98 -25.34 20.21
CA GLN A 292 -3.31 -26.57 19.48
C GLN A 292 -4.74 -27.08 19.75
N THR A 293 -5.24 -26.89 20.97
CA THR A 293 -6.65 -27.19 21.32
C THR A 293 -7.67 -26.21 20.76
N SER A 294 -7.26 -25.06 20.22
CA SER A 294 -8.15 -24.07 19.60
C SER A 294 -8.17 -24.10 18.06
N TRP A 295 -7.48 -25.05 17.45
CA TRP A 295 -7.57 -25.40 16.01
C TRP A 295 -8.36 -26.69 15.74
N ALA A 296 -8.88 -27.36 16.78
CA ALA A 296 -9.89 -28.42 16.68
C ALA A 296 -11.29 -27.80 16.78
#